data_AF-A0A7Y7LR28-F1
#
_entry.id   AF-A0A7Y7LR28-F1
#
_cell.length_a   1.000
_cell.length_b   1.000
_cell.length_c   1.000
_cell.angle_alpha   90.00
_cell.angle_beta   90.00
_cell.angle_gamma   90.00
#
_symmetry.space_group_name_H-M   'P 1'
#
loop_
_entity.id
_entity.type
_entity.pdbx_description
1 polymer ?
#
loop_
_entity_poly.entity_id
_entity_poly.type
_entity_poly.pdbx_seq_one_letter_code
_entity_poly.pdbx_strand_id
1 'polypeptide(L)'
;MSSIPDAEALYTKLLAGVKPLMRLDTRLVGITSGGAWLVERLQKDLGLPGAPGVISSAMHRDDFARRGLSASAQTSLPFDVNGADVLLLDDVLYTGRTIRAVLNELFDFGRPASVRLAVLVDRGGRELPVAADFAATTLTLPNSQLLALARAADGAFSLKLEESK
;
A
#
# COMPACT_ATOMS: atom_id res chain seq x y z
N MET A 1 26.40 4.51 1.90
CA MET A 1 25.40 4.18 0.88
C MET A 1 24.54 3.07 1.44
N SER A 2 23.29 3.34 1.80
CA SER A 2 22.38 2.28 2.21
C SER A 2 22.05 1.44 0.98
N SER A 3 22.36 0.15 1.00
CA SER A 3 22.01 -0.75 -0.10
C SER A 3 20.48 -0.84 -0.22
N ILE A 4 19.98 -0.86 -1.46
CA ILE A 4 18.55 -1.11 -1.71
C ILE A 4 18.23 -2.51 -1.18
N PRO A 5 17.22 -2.67 -0.29
CA PRO A 5 16.82 -3.98 0.20
C PRO A 5 16.31 -4.89 -0.92
N ASP A 6 16.47 -6.19 -0.76
CA ASP A 6 15.86 -7.19 -1.64
C ASP A 6 14.34 -7.20 -1.45
N ALA A 7 13.61 -6.88 -2.51
CA ALA A 7 12.16 -6.76 -2.49
C ALA A 7 11.44 -8.10 -2.25
N GLU A 8 11.99 -9.22 -2.72
CA GLU A 8 11.40 -10.57 -2.51
C GLU A 8 11.59 -11.02 -1.05
N ALA A 9 12.76 -10.73 -0.48
CA ALA A 9 13.00 -10.96 0.93
C ALA A 9 12.07 -10.10 1.80
N LEU A 10 11.84 -8.84 1.43
CA LEU A 10 10.87 -7.98 2.11
C LEU A 10 9.43 -8.48 1.94
N TYR A 11 9.06 -8.97 0.76
CA TYR A 11 7.74 -9.56 0.53
C TYR A 11 7.51 -10.76 1.45
N THR A 12 8.51 -11.63 1.60
CA THR A 12 8.42 -12.78 2.51
C THR A 12 8.23 -12.34 3.97
N LYS A 13 8.93 -11.28 4.39
CA LYS A 13 8.72 -10.67 5.72
C LYS A 13 7.32 -10.06 5.86
N LEU A 14 6.82 -9.37 4.83
CA LEU A 14 5.47 -8.83 4.81
C LEU A 14 4.42 -9.94 4.95
N LEU A 15 4.54 -11.02 4.17
CA LEU A 15 3.66 -12.19 4.23
C LEU A 15 3.62 -12.81 5.63
N ALA A 16 4.76 -12.90 6.32
CA ALA A 16 4.81 -13.37 7.69
C ALA A 16 4.19 -12.36 8.68
N GLY A 17 4.48 -11.07 8.50
CA GLY A 17 4.07 -9.99 9.38
C GLY A 17 2.58 -9.62 9.33
N VAL A 18 1.91 -9.85 8.20
CA VAL A 18 0.46 -9.59 8.08
C VAL A 18 -0.38 -10.65 8.78
N LYS A 19 0.09 -11.90 8.88
CA LYS A 19 -0.65 -12.99 9.53
C LYS A 19 -1.12 -12.66 10.96
N PRO A 20 -0.26 -12.16 11.88
CA PRO A 20 -0.70 -11.77 13.22
C PRO A 20 -1.60 -10.53 13.24
N LEU A 21 -1.58 -9.70 12.19
CA LEU A 21 -2.54 -8.61 12.04
C LEU A 21 -3.90 -9.11 11.57
N MET A 22 -4.03 -10.28 10.97
CA MET A 22 -5.31 -10.72 10.44
C MET A 22 -6.26 -11.22 11.53
N ARG A 23 -7.54 -10.92 11.32
CA ARG A 23 -8.70 -11.45 12.03
C ARG A 23 -9.50 -12.33 11.06
N LEU A 24 -10.48 -13.07 11.57
CA LEU A 24 -11.27 -14.06 10.81
C LEU A 24 -11.78 -13.51 9.45
N ASP A 25 -12.27 -12.27 9.43
CA ASP A 25 -12.88 -11.64 8.25
C ASP A 25 -12.11 -10.42 7.72
N THR A 26 -10.79 -10.36 7.95
CA THR A 26 -9.98 -9.23 7.47
C THR A 26 -10.01 -9.13 5.94
N ARG A 27 -10.37 -7.96 5.43
CA ARG A 27 -10.38 -7.61 4.01
C ARG A 27 -9.05 -6.96 3.64
N LEU A 28 -8.31 -7.58 2.72
CA LEU A 28 -7.07 -7.03 2.22
C LEU A 28 -7.36 -6.01 1.11
N VAL A 29 -6.76 -4.82 1.21
CA VAL A 29 -6.94 -3.74 0.25
C VAL A 29 -5.59 -3.15 -0.13
N GLY A 30 -5.22 -3.23 -1.40
CA GLY A 30 -3.97 -2.67 -1.93
C GLY A 30 -4.14 -1.25 -2.43
N ILE A 31 -3.21 -0.37 -2.06
CA ILE A 31 -3.17 1.01 -2.57
C ILE A 31 -2.48 1.01 -3.93
N THR A 32 -3.11 1.66 -4.92
CA THR A 32 -2.52 1.75 -6.26
C THR A 32 -1.28 2.65 -6.25
N SER A 33 -0.17 2.28 -6.92
CA SER A 33 0.04 1.07 -7.75
C SER A 33 0.65 -0.09 -6.98
N GLY A 34 1.83 0.07 -6.38
CA GLY A 34 2.62 -1.03 -5.82
C GLY A 34 1.88 -1.88 -4.77
N GLY A 35 1.08 -1.24 -3.91
CA GLY A 35 0.23 -1.93 -2.94
C GLY A 35 -0.80 -2.87 -3.59
N ALA A 36 -1.30 -2.57 -4.78
CA ALA A 36 -2.19 -3.45 -5.54
C ALA A 36 -1.49 -4.75 -5.98
N TRP A 37 -0.21 -4.68 -6.35
CA TRP A 37 0.56 -5.89 -6.69
C TRP A 37 0.88 -6.73 -5.44
N LEU A 38 1.19 -6.07 -4.33
CA LEU A 38 1.44 -6.74 -3.05
C LEU A 38 0.19 -7.49 -2.57
N VAL A 39 -0.98 -6.84 -2.62
CA VAL A 39 -2.23 -7.43 -2.14
C VAL A 39 -2.69 -8.59 -3.01
N GLU A 40 -2.50 -8.52 -4.34
CA GLU A 40 -2.81 -9.61 -5.26
C GLU A 40 -2.00 -10.87 -4.90
N ARG A 41 -0.69 -10.71 -4.71
CA ARG A 41 0.19 -11.84 -4.34
C ARG A 41 -0.12 -12.34 -2.93
N LEU A 42 -0.33 -11.44 -1.95
CA LEU A 42 -0.70 -11.81 -0.58
C LEU A 42 -2.02 -12.59 -0.52
N GLN A 43 -3.05 -12.17 -1.23
CA GLN A 43 -4.34 -12.87 -1.29
C GLN A 43 -4.14 -14.33 -1.71
N LYS A 44 -3.33 -14.55 -2.76
CA LYS A 44 -2.98 -15.88 -3.27
C LYS A 44 -2.17 -16.69 -2.27
N ASP A 45 -1.07 -16.12 -1.75
CA ASP A 45 -0.13 -16.83 -0.89
C ASP A 45 -0.69 -17.13 0.51
N LEU A 46 -1.70 -16.36 0.95
CA LEU A 46 -2.48 -16.62 2.16
C LEU A 46 -3.67 -17.58 1.93
N GLY A 47 -3.97 -17.94 0.68
CA GLY A 47 -5.09 -18.82 0.34
C GLY A 47 -6.46 -18.22 0.63
N LEU A 48 -6.57 -16.89 0.58
CA LEU A 48 -7.82 -16.19 0.89
C LEU A 48 -8.80 -16.25 -0.29
N PRO A 49 -10.11 -16.45 -0.04
CA PRO A 49 -11.10 -16.56 -1.10
C PRO A 49 -11.36 -15.20 -1.77
N GLY A 50 -11.68 -15.24 -3.07
CA GLY A 50 -12.05 -14.06 -3.86
C GLY A 50 -10.88 -13.14 -4.20
N ALA A 51 -11.21 -12.01 -4.83
CA ALA A 51 -10.24 -10.97 -5.18
C ALA A 51 -10.03 -10.02 -4.00
N PRO A 52 -8.81 -9.48 -3.82
CA PRO A 52 -8.59 -8.41 -2.86
C PRO A 52 -9.22 -7.10 -3.34
N GLY A 53 -9.41 -6.16 -2.42
CA GLY A 53 -9.76 -4.79 -2.78
C GLY A 53 -8.55 -4.03 -3.33
N VAL A 54 -8.81 -3.04 -4.18
CA VAL A 54 -7.81 -2.10 -4.68
C VAL A 54 -8.38 -0.70 -4.54
N ILE A 55 -7.60 0.23 -3.99
CA ILE A 55 -8.05 1.60 -3.73
C ILE A 55 -7.07 2.62 -4.30
N SER A 56 -7.61 3.67 -4.90
CA SER A 56 -6.84 4.71 -5.57
C SER A 56 -6.85 6.01 -4.78
N SER A 57 -5.70 6.67 -4.69
CA SER A 57 -5.60 8.03 -4.11
C SER A 57 -5.91 9.14 -5.12
N ALA A 58 -6.16 8.79 -6.40
CA ALA A 58 -6.15 9.74 -7.50
C ALA A 58 -7.23 10.85 -7.42
N MET A 59 -8.39 10.56 -6.83
CA MET A 59 -9.49 11.54 -6.70
C MET A 59 -9.22 12.62 -5.65
N HIS A 60 -8.35 12.33 -4.67
CA HIS A 60 -8.13 13.18 -3.48
C HIS A 60 -6.70 13.75 -3.41
N ARG A 61 -5.91 13.63 -4.48
CA ARG A 61 -4.61 14.31 -4.57
C ARG A 61 -4.83 15.79 -4.83
N ASP A 62 -4.36 16.60 -3.90
CA ASP A 62 -4.27 18.07 -4.01
C ASP A 62 -3.47 18.52 -5.28
N ASP A 63 -2.78 17.59 -5.97
CA ASP A 63 -2.05 17.78 -7.24
C ASP A 63 -2.86 17.48 -8.53
N PHE A 64 -4.19 17.34 -8.45
CA PHE A 64 -5.08 17.12 -9.62
C PHE A 64 -4.85 18.15 -10.76
N ALA A 65 -4.26 19.31 -10.44
CA ALA A 65 -3.93 20.35 -11.41
C ALA A 65 -2.71 20.06 -12.32
N ARG A 66 -1.83 19.08 -12.02
CA ARG A 66 -0.53 18.92 -12.72
C ARG A 66 -0.39 17.73 -13.65
N ARG A 67 -1.25 16.72 -13.58
CA ARG A 67 -1.17 15.54 -14.45
C ARG A 67 -2.54 15.29 -15.06
N GLY A 68 -2.67 15.63 -16.35
CA GLY A 68 -3.90 15.43 -17.11
C GLY A 68 -4.39 13.97 -17.08
N LEU A 69 -5.62 13.78 -17.57
CA LEU A 69 -6.48 12.57 -17.60
C LEU A 69 -5.79 11.27 -18.08
N SER A 70 -4.72 10.82 -17.44
CA SER A 70 -4.28 9.43 -17.57
C SER A 70 -5.20 8.60 -16.70
N ALA A 71 -5.69 7.49 -17.25
CA ALA A 71 -6.64 6.58 -16.62
C ALA A 71 -6.18 6.22 -15.19
N SER A 72 -6.70 6.95 -14.20
CA SER A 72 -6.46 6.64 -12.80
C SER A 72 -7.07 5.27 -12.55
N ALA A 73 -6.27 4.33 -12.06
CA ALA A 73 -6.78 3.03 -11.63
C ALA A 73 -8.00 3.27 -10.72
N GLN A 74 -9.11 2.62 -11.05
CA GLN A 74 -10.38 2.81 -10.37
C GLN A 74 -10.40 2.03 -9.06
N THR A 75 -10.90 2.66 -7.99
CA THR A 75 -11.18 1.96 -6.73
C THR A 75 -12.17 0.81 -6.97
N SER A 76 -11.83 -0.38 -6.52
CA SER A 76 -12.63 -1.60 -6.63
C SER A 76 -12.57 -2.36 -5.30
N LEU A 77 -13.68 -2.35 -4.57
CA LEU A 77 -13.82 -3.02 -3.28
C LEU A 77 -14.89 -4.11 -3.41
N PRO A 78 -14.51 -5.40 -3.61
CA PRO A 78 -15.46 -6.48 -3.88
C PRO A 78 -16.14 -7.01 -2.60
N PHE A 79 -16.41 -6.12 -1.64
CA PHE A 79 -17.00 -6.42 -0.34
C PHE A 79 -17.73 -5.18 0.19
N ASP A 80 -18.65 -5.39 1.13
CA ASP A 80 -19.29 -4.28 1.87
C ASP A 80 -18.30 -3.68 2.87
N VAL A 81 -18.03 -2.39 2.75
CA VAL A 81 -17.10 -1.66 3.62
C VAL A 81 -17.69 -1.45 5.02
N ASN A 82 -19.01 -1.45 5.17
CA ASN A 82 -19.65 -1.19 6.47
C ASN A 82 -19.33 -2.30 7.48
N GLY A 83 -18.74 -1.90 8.61
CA GLY A 83 -18.32 -2.82 9.68
C GLY A 83 -17.13 -3.71 9.33
N ALA A 84 -16.49 -3.53 8.17
CA ALA A 84 -15.37 -4.38 7.75
C ALA A 84 -14.09 -4.09 8.55
N ASP A 85 -13.32 -5.14 8.84
CA ASP A 85 -11.93 -5.02 9.29
C ASP A 85 -11.02 -4.96 8.07
N VAL A 86 -10.47 -3.78 7.77
CA VAL A 86 -9.65 -3.54 6.57
C VAL A 86 -8.17 -3.53 6.92
N LEU A 87 -7.36 -4.27 6.15
CA LEU A 87 -5.90 -4.15 6.16
C LEU A 87 -5.46 -3.51 4.83
N LEU A 88 -5.00 -2.27 4.90
CA LEU A 88 -4.40 -1.54 3.79
C LEU A 88 -2.96 -1.99 3.57
N LEU A 89 -2.60 -2.16 2.31
CA LEU A 89 -1.25 -2.51 1.86
C LEU A 89 -0.70 -1.40 0.98
N ASP A 90 0.46 -0.86 1.36
CA ASP A 90 1.22 0.09 0.53
C ASP A 90 2.65 -0.42 0.30
N ASP A 91 3.28 -0.01 -0.78
CA ASP A 91 4.68 -0.35 -1.02
C ASP A 91 5.62 0.49 -0.14
N VAL A 92 5.45 1.81 -0.14
CA VAL A 92 6.33 2.73 0.60
C VAL A 92 5.55 3.77 1.39
N LEU A 93 5.63 3.70 2.71
CA LEU A 93 5.10 4.74 3.59
C LEU A 93 6.11 5.90 3.73
N TYR A 94 5.75 7.06 3.17
CA TYR A 94 6.55 8.29 3.24
C TYR A 94 5.89 9.38 4.11
N THR A 95 5.38 10.46 3.51
CA THR A 95 4.82 11.62 4.22
C THR A 95 3.46 11.33 4.88
N GLY A 96 2.76 10.29 4.42
CA GLY A 96 1.43 9.91 4.87
C GLY A 96 0.27 10.48 4.07
N ARG A 97 0.53 11.35 3.07
CA ARG A 97 -0.53 11.99 2.26
C ARG A 97 -1.34 10.99 1.43
N THR A 98 -0.69 9.97 0.88
CA THR A 98 -1.39 8.87 0.18
C THR A 98 -2.37 8.17 1.11
N ILE A 99 -1.96 7.88 2.35
CA ILE A 99 -2.82 7.23 3.35
C ILE A 99 -4.02 8.11 3.70
N ARG A 100 -3.82 9.43 3.90
CA ARG A 100 -4.93 10.37 4.10
C ARG A 100 -5.95 10.29 2.97
N ALA A 101 -5.49 10.37 1.72
CA ALA A 101 -6.35 10.33 0.54
C ALA A 101 -7.11 8.99 0.42
N VAL A 102 -6.41 7.87 0.67
CA VAL A 102 -7.00 6.53 0.66
C VAL A 102 -8.03 6.34 1.76
N LEU A 103 -7.80 6.89 2.96
CA LEU A 103 -8.80 6.83 4.02
C LEU A 103 -10.05 7.64 3.66
N ASN A 104 -9.91 8.83 3.06
CA ASN A 104 -11.06 9.58 2.57
C ASN A 104 -11.87 8.77 1.55
N GLU A 105 -11.19 8.25 0.52
CA GLU A 105 -11.81 7.40 -0.50
C GLU A 105 -12.49 6.18 0.14
N LEU A 106 -11.85 5.46 1.06
CA LEU A 106 -12.44 4.28 1.71
C LEU A 106 -13.73 4.64 2.45
N PHE A 107 -13.75 5.80 3.10
CA PHE A 107 -14.93 6.31 3.80
C PHE A 107 -16.02 6.85 2.86
N ASP A 108 -15.72 7.10 1.58
CA ASP A 108 -16.76 7.38 0.58
C ASP A 108 -17.56 6.11 0.23
N PHE A 109 -16.97 4.91 0.42
CA PHE A 109 -17.63 3.62 0.17
C PHE A 109 -18.34 3.02 1.39
N GLY A 110 -18.06 3.50 2.60
CA GLY A 110 -18.74 3.00 3.81
C GLY A 110 -18.04 3.37 5.11
N ARG A 111 -18.36 2.65 6.19
CA ARG A 111 -17.78 2.85 7.52
C ARG A 111 -17.13 1.56 8.02
N PRO A 112 -15.82 1.35 7.80
CA PRO A 112 -15.14 0.15 8.31
C PRO A 112 -15.12 0.15 9.85
N ALA A 113 -15.14 -1.03 10.46
CA ALA A 113 -14.99 -1.19 11.92
C ALA A 113 -13.55 -0.91 12.36
N SER A 114 -12.57 -1.27 11.54
CA SER A 114 -11.17 -0.93 11.75
C SER A 114 -10.42 -0.80 10.43
N VAL A 115 -9.38 0.04 10.43
CA VAL A 115 -8.44 0.15 9.31
C VAL A 115 -7.03 0.07 9.88
N ARG A 116 -6.25 -0.87 9.36
CA ARG A 116 -4.84 -1.06 9.70
C ARG A 116 -3.99 -0.92 8.46
N LEU A 117 -2.70 -0.65 8.64
CA LEU A 117 -1.75 -0.42 7.55
C LEU A 117 -0.54 -1.32 7.70
N ALA A 118 -0.25 -2.12 6.67
CA ALA A 118 1.02 -2.83 6.54
C ALA A 118 1.74 -2.38 5.27
N VAL A 119 3.05 -2.15 5.37
CA VAL A 119 3.85 -1.65 4.25
C VAL A 119 5.11 -2.46 4.02
N LEU A 120 5.57 -2.49 2.76
CA LEU A 120 6.83 -3.14 2.43
C LEU A 120 8.01 -2.35 3.01
N VAL A 121 8.01 -1.02 2.86
CA VAL A 121 9.06 -0.14 3.39
C VAL A 121 8.45 1.06 4.11
N ASP A 122 8.88 1.30 5.33
CA ASP A 122 8.71 2.60 5.98
C ASP A 122 9.97 3.44 5.80
N ARG A 123 9.85 4.58 5.12
CA ARG A 123 11.01 5.46 4.89
C ARG A 123 11.10 6.67 5.81
N GLY A 124 10.23 6.76 6.81
CA GLY A 124 10.13 7.93 7.69
C GLY A 124 9.61 9.18 6.98
N GLY A 125 9.99 10.37 7.47
CA GLY A 125 9.64 11.66 6.84
C GLY A 125 8.15 12.03 6.94
N ARG A 126 7.47 11.60 8.01
CA ARG A 126 6.04 11.87 8.22
C ARG A 126 5.73 13.36 8.28
N GLU A 127 4.70 13.77 7.55
CA GLU A 127 4.07 15.09 7.64
C GLU A 127 2.66 15.01 8.23
N LEU A 128 2.12 13.79 8.29
CA LEU A 128 0.82 13.47 8.89
C LEU A 128 1.02 12.42 9.99
N PRO A 129 0.15 12.40 11.03
CA PRO A 129 0.25 11.47 12.16
C PRO A 129 -0.24 10.07 11.78
N VAL A 130 0.42 9.44 10.80
CA VAL A 130 0.12 8.09 10.34
C VAL A 130 1.33 7.18 10.55
N ALA A 131 1.06 5.98 11.04
CA ALA A 131 2.04 4.92 11.22
C ALA A 131 1.50 3.62 10.62
N ALA A 132 2.40 2.76 10.16
CA ALA A 132 2.02 1.40 9.80
C ALA A 132 1.98 0.53 11.07
N ASP A 133 0.98 -0.34 11.16
CA ASP A 133 0.93 -1.42 12.14
C ASP A 133 2.06 -2.44 11.91
N PHE A 134 2.51 -2.57 10.65
CA PHE A 134 3.67 -3.38 10.28
C PHE A 134 4.45 -2.77 9.11
N ALA A 135 5.77 -2.76 9.21
CA ALA A 135 6.67 -2.45 8.11
C ALA A 135 7.68 -3.59 7.95
N ALA A 136 7.84 -4.13 6.75
CA ALA A 136 8.80 -5.24 6.53
C ALA A 136 10.26 -4.79 6.71
N THR A 137 10.53 -3.50 6.51
CA THR A 137 11.76 -2.83 6.90
C THR A 137 11.55 -1.33 7.09
N THR A 138 12.47 -0.70 7.80
CA THR A 138 12.60 0.76 7.86
C THR A 138 13.88 1.20 7.14
N LEU A 139 13.79 2.22 6.29
CA LEU A 139 14.93 2.71 5.51
C LEU A 139 14.88 4.24 5.36
N THR A 140 15.81 4.95 6.00
CA THR A 140 15.92 6.40 5.80
C THR A 140 16.55 6.70 4.44
N LEU A 141 15.87 7.54 3.65
CA LEU A 141 16.33 8.02 2.35
C LEU A 141 16.28 9.55 2.31
N PRO A 142 17.21 10.22 1.61
CA PRO A 142 17.13 11.65 1.34
C PRO A 142 15.79 12.05 0.72
N ASN A 143 15.30 13.24 1.02
CA ASN A 143 14.04 13.75 0.46
C ASN A 143 14.10 13.89 -1.07
N SER A 144 15.30 14.02 -1.64
CA SER A 144 15.54 14.03 -3.09
C SER A 144 15.40 12.65 -3.75
N GLN A 145 15.23 11.58 -2.98
CA GLN A 145 15.11 10.22 -3.52
C GLN A 145 13.73 9.66 -3.25
N LEU A 146 13.18 8.94 -4.22
CA LEU A 146 11.96 8.16 -4.14
C LEU A 146 12.31 6.69 -4.26
N LEU A 147 11.64 5.87 -3.47
CA LEU A 147 11.72 4.42 -3.57
C LEU A 147 10.42 3.94 -4.20
N ALA A 148 10.53 3.15 -5.27
CA ALA A 148 9.38 2.62 -5.98
C ALA A 148 9.49 1.10 -6.08
N LEU A 149 8.38 0.41 -5.83
CA LEU A 149 8.26 -1.01 -6.16
C LEU A 149 8.10 -1.15 -7.68
N ALA A 150 8.81 -2.11 -8.26
CA ALA A 150 8.65 -2.54 -9.63
C ALA A 150 8.30 -4.03 -9.66
N ARG A 151 7.43 -4.41 -10.60
CA ARG A 151 7.03 -5.80 -10.84
C ARG A 151 7.46 -6.23 -12.24
N ALA A 152 8.20 -7.32 -12.33
CA ALA A 152 8.57 -7.95 -13.60
C ALA A 152 7.40 -8.77 -14.18
N ALA A 153 7.54 -9.21 -15.43
CA ALA A 153 6.50 -9.95 -16.13
C ALA A 153 6.19 -11.32 -15.50
N ASP A 154 7.18 -11.92 -14.83
CA ASP A 154 7.06 -13.16 -14.05
C ASP A 154 6.47 -12.96 -12.64
N GLY A 155 6.17 -11.71 -12.27
CA GLY A 155 5.64 -11.33 -10.97
C GLY A 155 6.71 -11.04 -9.91
N ALA A 156 7.99 -11.17 -10.23
CA ALA A 156 9.06 -10.85 -9.28
C ALA A 156 9.11 -9.36 -8.97
N PHE A 157 9.37 -9.04 -7.70
CA PHE A 157 9.49 -7.68 -7.20
C PHE A 157 10.94 -7.21 -7.18
N SER A 158 11.12 -5.93 -7.45
CA SER A 158 12.38 -5.21 -7.25
C SER A 158 12.09 -3.81 -6.72
N LEU A 159 13.03 -3.24 -5.96
CA LEU A 159 12.96 -1.85 -5.52
C LEU A 159 13.89 -1.00 -6.39
N LYS A 160 13.41 0.18 -6.78
CA LYS A 160 14.17 1.16 -7.56
C LYS A 160 14.24 2.49 -6.82
N LEU A 161 15.41 3.11 -6.85
CA LEU A 161 15.58 4.50 -6.44
C LEU A 161 15.42 5.41 -7.65
N GLU A 162 14.60 6.43 -7.50
CA GLU A 162 14.39 7.49 -8.47
C GLU A 162 14.75 8.84 -7.84
N GLU A 163 15.32 9.75 -8.61
CA GLU A 163 15.52 11.13 -8.14
C GLU A 163 14.18 11.88 -8.22
N SER A 164 13.76 12.47 -7.10
CA SER A 164 12.64 13.39 -7.05
C SER A 164 13.05 14.69 -7.74
N LYS A 165 12.36 15.04 -8.82
CA LYS A 165 12.49 16.35 -9.47
C LYS A 165 11.99 17.48 -8.58
#